data_AF-A0A0M9G7J2-F1
#
_entry.id   AF-A0A0M9G7J2-F1
#
_cell.length_a   1.000
_cell.length_b   1.000
_cell.length_c   1.000
_cell.angle_alpha   90.00
_cell.angle_beta   90.00
_cell.angle_gamma   90.00
#
_symmetry.space_group_name_H-M   'P 1'
#
loop_
_entity.id
_entity.type
_entity.pdbx_description
1 polymer ?
#
loop_
_entity_poly.entity_id
_entity_poly.type
_entity_poly.pdbx_seq_one_letter_code
_entity_poly.pdbx_strand_id
1 'polypeptide(L)'
;MPVEYLSAVERTRLMDALFENNILFGALSQKFKETFQPPRYTAAAYEIGQICKELVASSEGASLINALFVVDCMRKQDNIAAKSTFYDILIELEHAIRRDMFVVEQIKYSAKESKESKKSLEATRAEIFRIHCAAKVFAFQLLGDAVTDDEKSVSYVSKRQDAIDEALNAWERASVKIKEPMADMEHCWVAEHEKQQCGCIYETAAVFDDQPNRRSALLLPRMTAKLPVLPVQEGELQYLLPGNSAMLLFDNTVPSENWTRAKRLLVEARKTKLSKEDEQTLLGVLNESMVSRLGVSPQLLSELGAHNPEVCASILLKVPSHSAGAFVQFLLKASLPDDNMQTILLHASSVLQQINIRTFVSIMLHKLKDRSSAASADALKNFALTLQQLVGRAAKENKEIFIADGLQSELDQLFQATNQQEIKSRWEEMRRQ
;
A
#
# COMPACT_ATOMS: atom_id res chain seq x y z
N MET A 1 20.72 7.79 18.61
CA MET A 1 21.80 7.09 17.88
C MET A 1 22.52 8.13 17.04
N PRO A 2 23.86 8.12 16.98
CA PRO A 2 24.60 9.03 16.11
C PRO A 2 24.18 8.80 14.66
N VAL A 3 23.97 9.88 13.89
CA VAL A 3 23.74 9.81 12.45
C VAL A 3 25.05 9.31 11.83
N GLU A 4 25.04 8.08 11.33
CA GLU A 4 26.19 7.54 10.60
C GLU A 4 26.19 8.13 9.18
N TYR A 5 27.27 8.83 8.84
CA TYR A 5 27.49 9.38 7.51
C TYR A 5 28.30 8.42 6.65
N LEU A 6 28.18 8.57 5.33
CA LEU A 6 29.08 7.93 4.39
C LEU A 6 30.47 8.58 4.44
N SER A 7 31.52 7.77 4.35
CA SER A 7 32.87 8.28 4.10
C SER A 7 32.96 8.89 2.70
N ALA A 8 33.97 9.74 2.46
CA ALA A 8 34.18 10.35 1.14
C ALA A 8 34.34 9.32 0.01
N VAL A 9 34.97 8.17 0.30
CA VAL A 9 35.15 7.08 -0.66
C VAL A 9 33.82 6.39 -0.98
N GLU A 10 33.01 6.09 0.05
CA GLU A 10 31.67 5.51 -0.13
C GLU A 10 30.76 6.46 -0.90
N ARG A 11 30.78 7.75 -0.57
CA ARG A 11 30.01 8.78 -1.27
C ARG A 11 30.40 8.85 -2.75
N THR A 12 31.69 8.82 -3.07
CA THR A 12 32.17 8.81 -4.46
C THR A 12 31.67 7.58 -5.21
N ARG A 13 31.78 6.38 -4.62
CA ARG A 13 31.30 5.14 -5.24
C ARG A 13 29.78 5.14 -5.44
N LEU A 14 29.01 5.73 -4.52
CA LEU A 14 27.58 5.92 -4.68
C LEU A 14 27.27 6.83 -5.87
N MET A 15 27.95 7.98 -5.98
CA MET A 15 27.78 8.89 -7.11
C MET A 15 28.17 8.21 -8.43
N ASP A 16 29.28 7.48 -8.48
CA ASP A 16 29.70 6.74 -9.67
C ASP A 16 28.69 5.67 -10.10
N ALA A 17 27.91 5.11 -9.16
CA ALA A 17 26.82 4.20 -9.48
C ALA A 17 25.57 4.92 -9.98
N LEU A 18 25.20 6.04 -9.34
CA LEU A 18 23.99 6.78 -9.67
C LEU A 18 24.06 7.49 -11.02
N PHE A 19 25.24 8.00 -11.40
CA PHE A 19 25.44 8.77 -12.63
C PHE A 19 25.81 7.90 -13.85
N GLU A 20 25.84 6.57 -13.68
CA GLU A 20 26.06 5.64 -14.77
C GLU A 20 24.76 5.42 -15.56
N ASN A 21 24.48 6.28 -16.53
CA ASN A 21 23.17 6.36 -17.20
C ASN A 21 22.82 5.15 -18.09
N ASN A 22 23.78 4.31 -18.48
CA ASN A 22 23.57 3.20 -19.43
C ASN A 22 23.61 1.80 -18.81
N ILE A 23 23.72 1.72 -17.48
CA ILE A 23 23.74 0.46 -16.74
C ILE A 23 22.33 -0.15 -16.69
N LEU A 24 22.27 -1.49 -16.71
CA LEU A 24 21.05 -2.24 -16.45
C LEU A 24 20.72 -2.18 -14.95
N PHE A 25 19.45 -2.18 -14.60
CA PHE A 25 19.04 -2.16 -13.19
C PHE A 25 19.57 -3.35 -12.38
N GLY A 26 19.64 -4.54 -12.97
CA GLY A 26 20.26 -5.70 -12.31
C GLY A 26 21.74 -5.48 -11.99
N ALA A 27 22.49 -4.90 -12.95
CA ALA A 27 23.90 -4.57 -12.76
C ALA A 27 24.09 -3.41 -11.75
N LEU A 28 23.20 -2.42 -11.74
CA LEU A 28 23.18 -1.35 -10.74
C LEU A 28 22.94 -1.90 -9.33
N SER A 29 21.97 -2.80 -9.18
CA SER A 29 21.68 -3.48 -7.91
C SER A 29 22.90 -4.26 -7.41
N GLN A 30 23.57 -4.98 -8.31
CA GLN A 30 24.77 -5.73 -7.98
C GLN A 30 25.92 -4.81 -7.54
N LYS A 31 26.23 -3.77 -8.32
CA LYS A 31 27.28 -2.78 -8.01
C LYS A 31 27.02 -2.09 -6.67
N PHE A 32 25.76 -1.78 -6.38
CA PHE A 32 25.35 -1.22 -5.09
C PHE A 32 25.59 -2.21 -3.93
N LYS A 33 25.18 -3.47 -4.07
CA LYS A 33 25.35 -4.52 -3.04
C LYS A 33 26.82 -4.89 -2.79
N GLU A 34 27.67 -4.79 -3.81
CA GLU A 34 29.12 -4.98 -3.66
C GLU A 34 29.75 -3.83 -2.86
N THR A 35 29.18 -2.63 -2.96
CA THR A 35 29.70 -1.42 -2.29
C THR A 35 29.12 -1.22 -0.88
N PHE A 36 27.83 -1.52 -0.69
CA PHE A 36 27.08 -1.26 0.53
C PHE A 36 26.44 -2.53 1.08
N GLN A 37 26.79 -2.85 2.32
CA GLN A 37 26.15 -3.92 3.10
C GLN A 37 24.94 -3.39 3.89
N PRO A 38 23.99 -4.24 4.31
CA PRO A 38 22.77 -3.82 5.00
C PRO A 38 22.97 -2.86 6.20
N PRO A 39 24.01 -2.99 7.04
CA PRO A 39 24.25 -2.04 8.13
C PRO A 39 24.49 -0.60 7.65
N ARG A 40 24.99 -0.41 6.43
CA ARG A 40 25.29 0.92 5.83
C ARG A 40 24.10 1.52 5.08
N TYR A 41 23.00 0.80 4.91
CA TYR A 41 21.84 1.27 4.13
C TYR A 41 21.20 2.53 4.71
N THR A 42 21.19 2.68 6.04
CA THR A 42 20.67 3.89 6.68
C THR A 42 21.47 5.12 6.26
N ALA A 43 22.80 5.05 6.29
CA ALA A 43 23.68 6.14 5.86
C ALA A 43 23.54 6.42 4.35
N ALA A 44 23.44 5.37 3.54
CA ALA A 44 23.21 5.50 2.10
C ALA A 44 21.85 6.13 1.77
N ALA A 45 20.77 5.75 2.46
CA ALA A 45 19.45 6.34 2.28
C ALA A 45 19.44 7.84 2.57
N TYR A 46 20.08 8.27 3.66
CA TYR A 46 20.20 9.70 3.97
C TYR A 46 20.97 10.49 2.90
N GLU A 47 22.09 9.95 2.42
CA GLU A 47 22.88 10.60 1.36
C GLU A 47 22.08 10.69 0.05
N ILE A 48 21.41 9.59 -0.36
CA ILE A 48 20.55 9.58 -1.55
C ILE A 48 19.40 10.58 -1.40
N GLY A 49 18.81 10.70 -0.20
CA GLY A 49 17.76 11.69 0.07
C GLY A 49 18.20 13.13 -0.17
N GLN A 50 19.44 13.49 0.19
CA GLN A 50 19.99 14.82 -0.10
C GLN A 50 20.29 15.00 -1.59
N ILE A 51 20.92 14.01 -2.22
CA ILE A 51 21.23 14.03 -3.65
C ILE A 51 19.94 14.18 -4.47
N CYS A 52 18.88 13.44 -4.16
CA CYS A 52 17.63 13.50 -4.89
C CYS A 52 16.98 14.88 -4.89
N LYS A 53 17.13 15.68 -3.83
CA LYS A 53 16.66 17.07 -3.81
C LYS A 53 17.39 17.92 -4.86
N GLU A 54 18.70 17.71 -5.01
CA GLU A 54 19.52 18.36 -6.03
C GLU A 54 19.19 17.86 -7.44
N LEU A 55 18.95 16.55 -7.61
CA LEU A 55 18.57 15.94 -8.90
C LEU A 55 17.21 16.43 -9.40
N VAL A 56 16.23 16.57 -8.51
CA VAL A 56 14.92 17.17 -8.83
C VAL A 56 15.06 18.66 -9.17
N ALA A 57 15.96 19.39 -8.51
CA ALA A 57 16.22 20.79 -8.83
C ALA A 57 16.94 20.97 -10.19
N SER A 58 17.88 20.08 -10.51
CA SER A 58 18.73 20.12 -11.72
C SER A 58 18.13 19.40 -12.94
N SER A 59 17.01 18.69 -12.75
CA SER A 59 16.31 17.94 -13.82
C SER A 59 17.13 16.79 -14.42
N GLU A 60 18.04 16.22 -13.63
CA GLU A 60 18.81 15.04 -14.02
C GLU A 60 17.99 13.74 -13.93
N GLY A 61 17.19 13.47 -14.96
CA GLY A 61 16.23 12.36 -14.95
C GLY A 61 16.83 10.97 -14.76
N ALA A 62 17.97 10.66 -15.39
CA ALA A 62 18.55 9.31 -15.37
C ALA A 62 19.14 8.98 -14.00
N SER A 63 19.90 9.92 -13.42
CA SER A 63 20.43 9.86 -12.06
C SER A 63 19.30 9.73 -11.04
N LEU A 64 18.20 10.47 -11.21
CA LEU A 64 17.03 10.42 -10.32
C LEU A 64 16.33 9.05 -10.35
N ILE A 65 16.19 8.46 -11.54
CA ILE A 65 15.64 7.11 -11.71
C ILE A 65 16.57 6.06 -11.09
N ASN A 66 17.89 6.16 -11.30
CA ASN A 66 18.86 5.29 -10.66
C ASN A 66 18.79 5.39 -9.12
N ALA A 67 18.64 6.60 -8.59
CA ALA A 67 18.51 6.84 -7.15
C ALA A 67 17.23 6.20 -6.58
N LEU A 68 16.08 6.40 -7.24
CA LEU A 68 14.82 5.74 -6.87
C LEU A 68 14.94 4.21 -6.86
N PHE A 69 15.63 3.64 -7.86
CA PHE A 69 15.84 2.19 -7.94
C PHE A 69 16.73 1.66 -6.81
N VAL A 70 17.82 2.36 -6.48
CA VAL A 70 18.70 1.96 -5.37
C VAL A 70 17.99 2.07 -4.02
N VAL A 71 17.18 3.11 -3.81
CA VAL A 71 16.35 3.24 -2.61
C VAL A 71 15.32 2.11 -2.54
N ASP A 72 14.71 1.72 -3.66
CA ASP A 72 13.80 0.56 -3.72
C ASP A 72 14.49 -0.75 -3.36
N CYS A 73 15.74 -0.97 -3.79
CA CYS A 73 16.53 -2.14 -3.41
C CYS A 73 16.72 -2.26 -1.89
N MET A 74 16.90 -1.13 -1.20
CA MET A 74 16.99 -1.10 0.27
C MET A 74 15.60 -1.22 0.92
N ARG A 75 14.57 -0.60 0.34
CA ARG A 75 13.17 -0.69 0.77
C ARG A 75 12.70 -2.14 0.82
N LYS A 76 13.02 -2.93 -0.21
CA LYS A 76 12.71 -4.36 -0.34
C LYS A 76 13.40 -5.25 0.71
N GLN A 77 14.42 -4.73 1.39
CA GLN A 77 15.09 -5.39 2.51
C GLN A 77 14.60 -4.87 3.87
N ASP A 78 13.40 -4.28 3.91
CA ASP A 78 12.76 -3.72 5.11
C ASP A 78 13.57 -2.63 5.84
N ASN A 79 14.44 -1.89 5.12
CA ASN A 79 15.13 -0.76 5.71
C ASN A 79 14.19 0.45 5.92
N ILE A 80 14.00 0.86 7.18
CA ILE A 80 13.10 1.96 7.58
C ILE A 80 13.52 3.31 6.99
N ALA A 81 14.84 3.61 6.99
CA ALA A 81 15.34 4.87 6.45
C ALA A 81 15.11 4.95 4.94
N ALA A 82 15.32 3.87 4.20
CA ALA A 82 15.02 3.80 2.78
C ALA A 82 13.52 3.97 2.49
N LYS A 83 12.63 3.38 3.30
CA LYS A 83 11.17 3.60 3.21
C LYS A 83 10.81 5.07 3.40
N SER A 84 11.39 5.73 4.42
CA SER A 84 11.22 7.17 4.65
C SER A 84 11.75 8.00 3.48
N THR A 85 12.99 7.75 3.04
CA THR A 85 13.63 8.49 1.95
C THR A 85 12.87 8.33 0.63
N PHE A 86 12.36 7.13 0.32
CA PHE A 86 11.54 6.94 -0.88
C PHE A 86 10.30 7.84 -0.84
N TYR A 87 9.65 7.95 0.32
CA TYR A 87 8.50 8.81 0.53
C TYR A 87 8.87 10.30 0.42
N ASP A 88 10.01 10.72 0.97
CA ASP A 88 10.54 12.09 0.82
C ASP A 88 10.74 12.46 -0.65
N ILE A 89 11.34 11.57 -1.44
CA ILE A 89 11.59 11.80 -2.87
C ILE A 89 10.27 11.96 -3.64
N LEU A 90 9.26 11.15 -3.31
CA LEU A 90 7.93 11.28 -3.90
C LEU A 90 7.28 12.64 -3.58
N ILE A 91 7.39 13.11 -2.34
CA ILE A 91 6.86 14.43 -1.95
C ILE A 91 7.57 15.55 -2.73
N GLU A 92 8.89 15.50 -2.82
CA GLU A 92 9.68 16.50 -3.55
C GLU A 92 9.37 16.51 -5.05
N LEU A 93 9.19 15.33 -5.66
CA LEU A 93 8.75 15.19 -7.04
C LEU A 93 7.40 15.86 -7.29
N GLU A 94 6.43 15.68 -6.38
CA GLU A 94 5.11 16.30 -6.51
C GLU A 94 5.17 17.82 -6.40
N HIS A 95 5.96 18.34 -5.44
CA HIS A 95 6.20 19.77 -5.32
C HIS A 95 6.85 20.34 -6.58
N ALA A 96 7.83 19.62 -7.16
CA ALA A 96 8.48 20.01 -8.40
C ALA A 96 7.50 20.02 -9.57
N ILE A 97 6.70 18.96 -9.77
CA ILE A 97 5.69 18.87 -10.83
C ILE A 97 4.70 20.04 -10.75
N ARG A 98 4.19 20.36 -9.55
CA ARG A 98 3.27 21.50 -9.37
C ARG A 98 3.93 22.82 -9.68
N ARG A 99 5.18 23.01 -9.23
CA ARG A 99 5.97 24.21 -9.51
C ARG A 99 6.20 24.35 -11.01
N ASP A 100 6.55 23.27 -11.70
CA ASP A 100 6.82 23.28 -13.13
C ASP A 100 5.56 23.64 -13.91
N MET A 101 4.41 23.03 -13.58
CA MET A 101 3.12 23.36 -14.18
C MET A 101 2.75 24.83 -13.97
N PHE A 102 2.93 25.35 -12.75
CA PHE A 102 2.70 26.76 -12.44
C PHE A 102 3.60 27.69 -13.25
N VAL A 103 4.89 27.35 -13.36
CA VAL A 103 5.87 28.15 -14.13
C VAL A 103 5.55 28.11 -15.63
N VAL A 104 5.19 26.94 -16.18
CA VAL A 104 4.75 26.82 -17.58
C VAL A 104 3.56 27.73 -17.84
N GLU A 105 2.55 27.73 -16.96
CA GLU A 105 1.37 28.56 -17.11
C GLU A 105 1.69 30.06 -16.97
N GLN A 106 2.60 30.43 -16.06
CA GLN A 106 3.09 31.81 -15.97
C GLN A 106 3.79 32.28 -17.25
N ILE A 107 4.61 31.42 -17.86
CA ILE A 107 5.31 31.76 -19.11
C ILE A 107 4.29 32.00 -20.22
N LYS A 108 3.27 31.14 -20.35
CA LYS A 108 2.18 31.29 -21.35
C LYS A 108 1.50 32.67 -21.27
N TYR A 109 1.28 33.21 -20.07
CA TYR A 109 0.68 34.54 -19.88
C TYR A 109 1.68 35.69 -19.73
N SER A 110 2.99 35.43 -19.78
CA SER A 110 4.01 36.48 -19.68
C SER A 110 3.98 37.35 -20.95
N ALA A 111 3.80 38.67 -20.77
CA ALA A 111 3.78 39.67 -21.84
C ALA A 111 5.13 40.39 -22.03
N LYS A 112 6.13 40.06 -21.22
CA LYS A 112 7.40 40.79 -21.12
C LYS A 112 8.57 40.17 -21.93
N GLU A 113 8.39 38.98 -22.50
CA GLU A 113 9.45 38.25 -23.18
C GLU A 113 9.28 38.24 -24.71
N SER A 114 10.40 38.18 -25.43
CA SER A 114 10.38 38.00 -26.88
C SER A 114 9.75 36.65 -27.25
N LYS A 115 9.08 36.55 -28.41
CA LYS A 115 8.40 35.31 -28.84
C LYS A 115 9.33 34.09 -28.91
N GLU A 116 10.59 34.27 -29.26
CA GLU A 116 11.58 33.19 -29.35
C GLU A 116 12.13 32.78 -27.98
N SER A 117 12.45 33.74 -27.11
CA SER A 117 12.89 33.43 -25.74
C SER A 117 11.80 32.71 -24.95
N LYS A 118 10.54 33.14 -25.13
CA LYS A 118 9.36 32.53 -24.52
C LYS A 118 9.19 31.06 -24.94
N LYS A 119 9.27 30.77 -26.25
CA LYS A 119 9.21 29.38 -26.77
C LYS A 119 10.33 28.50 -26.24
N SER A 120 11.55 29.02 -26.13
CA SER A 120 12.68 28.27 -25.58
C SER A 120 12.50 27.95 -24.09
N LEU A 121 11.95 28.89 -23.32
CA LEU A 121 11.65 28.70 -21.89
C LEU A 121 10.50 27.71 -21.69
N GLU A 122 9.45 27.79 -22.51
CA GLU A 122 8.34 26.83 -22.53
C GLU A 122 8.86 25.42 -22.83
N ALA A 123 9.69 25.24 -23.87
CA ALA A 123 10.25 23.93 -24.23
C ALA A 123 11.13 23.35 -23.12
N THR A 124 11.98 24.18 -22.49
CA THR A 124 12.83 23.74 -21.38
C THR A 124 12.00 23.31 -20.18
N ARG A 125 10.96 24.08 -19.82
CA ARG A 125 10.11 23.76 -18.68
C ARG A 125 9.19 22.56 -18.93
N ALA A 126 8.70 22.40 -20.16
CA ALA A 126 7.96 21.22 -20.57
C ALA A 126 8.82 19.95 -20.45
N GLU A 127 10.11 20.03 -20.81
CA GLU A 127 11.04 18.91 -20.68
C GLU A 127 11.31 18.57 -19.20
N ILE A 128 11.51 19.56 -18.34
CA ILE A 128 11.66 19.36 -16.89
C ILE A 128 10.42 18.69 -16.29
N PHE A 129 9.23 19.21 -16.63
CA PHE A 129 7.96 18.62 -16.22
C PHE A 129 7.84 17.15 -16.64
N ARG A 130 8.15 16.86 -17.91
CA ARG A 130 8.13 15.50 -18.46
C ARG A 130 9.08 14.56 -17.71
N ILE A 131 10.29 15.01 -17.40
CA ILE A 131 11.28 14.24 -16.63
C ILE A 131 10.74 13.90 -15.23
N HIS A 132 10.16 14.88 -14.51
CA HIS A 132 9.59 14.62 -13.19
C HIS A 132 8.38 13.69 -13.25
N CYS A 133 7.50 13.82 -14.25
CA CYS A 133 6.40 12.90 -14.47
C CYS A 133 6.90 11.47 -14.78
N ALA A 134 7.95 11.33 -15.59
CA ALA A 134 8.57 10.03 -15.88
C ALA A 134 9.15 9.37 -14.61
N ALA A 135 9.83 10.15 -13.76
CA ALA A 135 10.36 9.66 -12.48
C ALA A 135 9.25 9.24 -11.51
N LYS A 136 8.13 9.98 -11.47
CA LYS A 136 6.93 9.62 -10.69
C LYS A 136 6.30 8.31 -11.16
N VAL A 137 6.12 8.14 -12.48
CA VAL A 137 5.64 6.86 -13.04
C VAL A 137 6.57 5.72 -12.68
N PHE A 138 7.88 5.92 -12.82
CA PHE A 138 8.87 4.91 -12.44
C PHE A 138 8.75 4.53 -10.96
N ALA A 139 8.59 5.50 -10.06
CA ALA A 139 8.38 5.23 -8.64
C ALA A 139 7.13 4.38 -8.39
N PHE A 140 6.01 4.64 -9.09
CA PHE A 140 4.82 3.79 -9.00
C PHE A 140 5.05 2.38 -9.55
N GLN A 141 5.82 2.24 -10.62
CA GLN A 141 6.21 0.93 -11.15
C GLN A 141 7.08 0.16 -10.16
N LEU A 142 7.98 0.81 -9.43
CA LEU A 142 8.75 0.19 -8.35
C LEU A 142 7.85 -0.30 -7.21
N LEU A 143 6.88 0.51 -6.79
CA LEU A 143 5.93 0.13 -5.74
C LEU A 143 5.02 -1.02 -6.14
N GLY A 144 4.65 -1.09 -7.42
CA GLY A 144 3.84 -2.18 -7.96
C GLY A 144 4.65 -3.38 -8.45
N ASP A 145 5.95 -3.46 -8.16
CA ASP A 145 6.87 -4.51 -8.59
C ASP A 145 6.82 -4.81 -10.11
N ALA A 146 6.72 -3.75 -10.90
CA ALA A 146 6.56 -3.78 -12.36
C ALA A 146 7.85 -3.41 -13.14
N VAL A 147 8.99 -3.30 -12.44
CA VAL A 147 10.30 -2.98 -13.04
C VAL A 147 11.14 -4.25 -13.09
N THR A 148 11.75 -4.51 -14.24
CA THR A 148 12.61 -5.68 -14.49
C THR A 148 14.10 -5.31 -14.53
N ASP A 149 14.96 -6.28 -14.22
CA ASP A 149 16.41 -6.08 -14.08
C ASP A 149 17.14 -5.76 -15.41
N ASP A 150 16.53 -6.09 -16.55
CA ASP A 150 17.03 -5.84 -17.90
C ASP A 150 16.68 -4.44 -18.44
N GLU A 151 16.00 -3.62 -17.65
CA GLU A 151 15.68 -2.25 -18.01
C GLU A 151 16.79 -1.26 -17.60
N LYS A 152 16.73 -0.03 -18.15
CA LYS A 152 17.74 1.03 -17.97
C LYS A 152 17.08 2.36 -17.64
N SER A 153 17.73 3.23 -16.87
CA SER A 153 17.18 4.54 -16.54
C SER A 153 16.87 5.43 -17.75
N VAL A 154 17.71 5.40 -18.79
CA VAL A 154 17.50 6.18 -20.02
C VAL A 154 16.22 5.79 -20.76
N SER A 155 15.76 4.54 -20.69
CA SER A 155 14.51 4.14 -21.37
C SER A 155 13.29 4.87 -20.77
N TYR A 156 13.30 5.09 -19.46
CA TYR A 156 12.27 5.81 -18.73
C TYR A 156 12.33 7.32 -18.99
N VAL A 157 13.53 7.90 -18.95
CA VAL A 157 13.74 9.33 -19.25
C VAL A 157 13.36 9.63 -20.69
N SER A 158 13.43 8.68 -21.63
CA SER A 158 13.10 8.92 -23.04
C SER A 158 11.60 8.81 -23.38
N LYS A 159 10.74 8.42 -22.42
CA LYS A 159 9.30 8.25 -22.67
C LYS A 159 8.62 9.56 -23.06
N ARG A 160 7.74 9.50 -24.06
CA ARG A 160 6.91 10.63 -24.48
C ARG A 160 5.84 10.94 -23.43
N GLN A 161 5.39 12.20 -23.39
CA GLN A 161 4.37 12.65 -22.44
C GLN A 161 3.08 11.81 -22.52
N ASP A 162 2.58 11.52 -23.72
CA ASP A 162 1.35 10.72 -23.90
C ASP A 162 1.43 9.33 -23.22
N ALA A 163 2.59 8.67 -23.34
CA ALA A 163 2.82 7.35 -22.72
C ALA A 163 2.98 7.45 -21.19
N ILE A 164 3.51 8.57 -20.70
CA ILE A 164 3.60 8.86 -19.27
C ILE A 164 2.19 9.08 -18.70
N ASP A 165 1.36 9.87 -19.36
CA ASP A 165 -0.01 10.16 -18.94
C ASP A 165 -0.90 8.92 -18.95
N GLU A 166 -0.79 8.08 -19.99
CA GLU A 166 -1.48 6.79 -20.04
C GLU A 166 -1.07 5.89 -18.87
N ALA A 167 0.23 5.82 -18.54
CA ALA A 167 0.71 5.05 -17.42
C ALA A 167 0.22 5.60 -16.07
N LEU A 168 0.19 6.92 -15.88
CA LEU A 168 -0.35 7.54 -14.67
C LEU A 168 -1.84 7.20 -14.48
N ASN A 169 -2.64 7.33 -15.56
CA ASN A 169 -4.05 6.95 -15.54
C ASN A 169 -4.26 5.45 -15.24
N ALA A 170 -3.39 4.58 -15.75
CA ALA A 170 -3.45 3.15 -15.47
C ALA A 170 -3.16 2.85 -13.99
N TRP A 171 -2.15 3.51 -13.40
CA TRP A 171 -1.82 3.37 -11.98
C TRP A 171 -2.89 3.92 -11.05
N GLU A 172 -3.58 4.99 -11.46
CA GLU A 172 -4.74 5.52 -10.73
C GLU A 172 -5.87 4.47 -10.64
N ARG A 173 -6.19 3.84 -11.78
CA ARG A 173 -7.18 2.74 -11.83
C ARG A 173 -6.73 1.50 -11.06
N ALA A 174 -5.42 1.21 -11.05
CA ALA A 174 -4.81 0.07 -10.37
C ALA A 174 -4.29 0.40 -8.95
N SER A 175 -4.76 1.50 -8.34
CA SER A 175 -4.21 2.07 -7.10
C SER A 175 -4.10 1.10 -5.93
N VAL A 176 -4.91 0.04 -5.90
CA VAL A 176 -4.86 -1.02 -4.87
C VAL A 176 -3.46 -1.64 -4.75
N LYS A 177 -2.71 -1.78 -5.86
CA LYS A 177 -1.37 -2.38 -5.85
C LYS A 177 -0.31 -1.53 -5.16
N ILE A 178 -0.51 -0.21 -5.15
CA ILE A 178 0.48 0.75 -4.60
C ILE A 178 0.08 1.28 -3.23
N LYS A 179 -1.20 1.15 -2.83
CA LYS A 179 -1.73 1.68 -1.57
C LYS A 179 -1.00 1.15 -0.33
N GLU A 180 -0.73 -0.15 -0.27
CA GLU A 180 -0.08 -0.75 0.88
C GLU A 180 1.41 -0.36 0.98
N PRO A 181 2.23 -0.51 -0.08
CA PRO A 181 3.60 0.00 -0.05
C PRO A 181 3.67 1.48 0.33
N MET A 182 2.73 2.29 -0.17
CA MET A 182 2.66 3.71 0.17
C MET A 182 2.32 3.95 1.66
N ALA A 183 1.34 3.24 2.21
CA ALA A 183 0.94 3.38 3.61
C ALA A 183 2.00 2.89 4.61
N ASP A 184 2.79 1.88 4.22
CA ASP A 184 3.95 1.41 4.99
C ASP A 184 5.08 2.46 4.97
N MET A 185 5.41 3.01 3.80
CA MET A 185 6.42 4.06 3.68
C MET A 185 6.04 5.34 4.41
N GLU A 186 4.79 5.78 4.30
CA GLU A 186 4.26 6.92 5.06
C GLU A 186 4.44 6.71 6.57
N HIS A 187 4.21 5.49 7.06
CA HIS A 187 4.43 5.18 8.47
C HIS A 187 5.89 5.37 8.89
N CYS A 188 6.80 4.78 8.12
CA CYS A 188 8.23 4.88 8.37
C CYS A 188 8.68 6.34 8.31
N TRP A 189 8.14 7.10 7.37
CA TRP A 189 8.39 8.53 7.22
C TRP A 189 7.93 9.33 8.43
N VAL A 190 6.69 9.14 8.89
CA VAL A 190 6.15 9.81 10.09
C VAL A 190 6.99 9.45 11.32
N ALA A 191 7.29 8.17 11.52
CA ALA A 191 8.07 7.72 12.66
C ALA A 191 9.50 8.28 12.66
N GLU A 192 10.18 8.34 11.51
CA GLU A 192 11.53 8.88 11.42
C GLU A 192 11.54 10.41 11.57
N HIS A 193 10.55 11.12 11.03
CA HIS A 193 10.40 12.57 11.22
C HIS A 193 10.05 12.93 12.67
N GLU A 194 9.17 12.18 13.33
CA GLU A 194 8.89 12.33 14.77
C GLU A 194 10.15 12.11 15.61
N LYS A 195 10.95 11.10 15.26
CA LYS A 195 12.23 10.80 15.93
C LYS A 195 13.27 11.91 15.72
N GLN A 196 13.39 12.45 14.50
CA GLN A 196 14.28 13.57 14.19
C GLN A 196 13.87 14.83 14.96
N GLN A 197 12.56 15.14 15.00
CA GLN A 197 12.05 16.25 15.80
C GLN A 197 12.32 16.06 17.29
N CYS A 198 12.07 14.86 17.83
CA CYS A 198 12.44 14.53 19.22
C CYS A 198 13.94 14.72 19.48
N GLY A 199 14.81 14.39 18.52
CA GLY A 199 16.26 14.64 18.58
C GLY A 199 16.61 16.14 18.66
N CYS A 200 16.00 16.97 17.81
CA CYS A 200 16.18 18.43 17.84
C CYS A 200 15.65 19.06 19.15
N ILE A 201 14.66 18.44 19.78
CA ILE A 201 14.15 18.86 21.08
C ILE A 201 15.14 18.58 22.21
N TYR A 202 15.95 17.52 22.16
CA TYR A 202 16.99 17.30 23.17
C TYR A 202 18.02 18.46 23.19
N GLU A 203 18.39 18.98 22.03
CA GLU A 203 19.22 20.18 21.91
C GLU A 203 18.50 21.43 22.43
N THR A 204 17.20 21.57 22.15
CA THR A 204 16.39 22.71 22.60
C THR A 204 16.08 22.65 24.10
N ALA A 205 15.87 21.46 24.67
CA ALA A 205 15.63 21.20 26.08
C ALA A 205 16.89 21.42 26.92
N ALA A 206 18.07 21.13 26.38
CA ALA A 206 19.35 21.49 27.00
C ALA A 206 19.50 23.01 27.20
N VAL A 207 18.85 23.84 26.37
CA VAL A 207 18.80 25.31 26.52
C VAL A 207 17.78 25.75 27.61
N PHE A 208 16.73 24.96 27.88
CA PHE A 208 15.75 25.26 28.94
C PHE A 208 16.27 24.94 30.35
N ASP A 209 17.26 24.04 30.47
CA ASP A 209 17.84 23.63 31.76
C ASP A 209 18.67 24.74 32.42
N ASP A 210 19.09 25.76 31.65
CA ASP A 210 19.79 26.97 32.14
C ASP A 210 18.88 27.93 32.95
N GLN A 211 17.58 27.64 33.06
CA GLN A 211 16.65 28.37 33.94
C GLN A 211 15.89 27.42 34.88
N PRO A 212 16.48 27.03 36.01
CA PRO A 212 15.81 26.17 36.98
C PRO A 212 14.58 26.92 37.53
N ASN A 213 13.41 26.26 37.45
CA ASN A 213 12.08 26.66 37.99
C ASN A 213 10.98 27.04 36.99
N ARG A 214 11.15 26.88 35.67
CA ARG A 214 9.99 26.92 34.75
C ARG A 214 9.48 25.53 34.44
N ARG A 215 8.31 25.17 35.00
CA ARG A 215 7.51 24.03 34.53
C ARG A 215 6.99 24.34 33.12
N SER A 216 7.80 24.02 32.11
CA SER A 216 7.45 24.18 30.70
C SER A 216 7.20 22.79 30.12
N ALA A 217 6.00 22.53 29.63
CA ALA A 217 5.70 21.34 28.85
C ALA A 217 5.99 21.64 27.38
N LEU A 218 6.86 20.84 26.76
CA LEU A 218 7.18 20.98 25.35
C LEU A 218 6.06 20.33 24.54
N LEU A 219 5.09 21.14 24.13
CA LEU A 219 3.99 20.70 23.27
C LEU A 219 4.52 20.54 21.84
N LEU A 220 4.80 19.29 21.48
CA LEU A 220 5.14 18.93 20.10
C LEU A 220 3.92 19.14 19.19
N PRO A 221 4.01 19.99 18.15
CA PRO A 221 3.00 19.99 17.11
C PRO A 221 3.05 18.62 16.42
N ARG A 222 2.00 17.82 16.57
CA ARG A 222 1.89 16.54 15.86
C ARG A 222 1.99 16.79 14.36
N MET A 223 3.03 16.27 13.71
CA MET A 223 3.19 16.42 12.27
C MET A 223 2.09 15.65 11.55
N THR A 224 1.48 16.30 10.57
CA THR A 224 0.58 15.70 9.60
C THR A 224 1.35 15.58 8.30
N ALA A 225 1.42 14.38 7.73
CA ALA A 225 1.91 14.19 6.37
C ALA A 225 1.01 15.03 5.43
N LYS A 226 1.59 15.94 4.65
CA LYS A 226 0.85 16.67 3.60
C LYS A 226 0.84 15.84 2.33
N LEU A 227 -0.34 15.66 1.75
CA LEU A 227 -0.58 14.61 0.76
C LEU A 227 -0.30 15.01 -0.69
N PRO A 228 0.11 14.01 -1.51
CA PRO A 228 0.17 14.13 -2.97
C PRO A 228 -1.23 14.25 -3.58
N VAL A 229 -1.36 15.04 -4.65
CA VAL A 229 -2.60 15.25 -5.42
C VAL A 229 -2.24 15.02 -6.89
N LEU A 230 -3.13 14.37 -7.62
CA LEU A 230 -2.99 14.03 -9.05
C LEU A 230 -2.71 15.25 -9.94
N PRO A 231 -2.05 15.08 -11.10
CA PRO A 231 -1.84 16.14 -12.07
C PRO A 231 -3.16 16.60 -12.69
N VAL A 232 -3.27 17.92 -12.86
CA VAL A 232 -4.40 18.65 -13.44
C VAL A 232 -4.32 18.53 -14.97
N GLN A 233 -5.43 18.24 -15.65
CA GLN A 233 -5.49 18.32 -17.12
C GLN A 233 -5.51 19.78 -17.58
N GLU A 234 -4.92 20.09 -18.75
CA GLU A 234 -5.00 21.43 -19.34
C GLU A 234 -6.47 21.86 -19.52
N GLY A 235 -6.87 22.92 -18.81
CA GLY A 235 -8.21 23.51 -18.86
C GLY A 235 -8.89 23.73 -17.52
N GLU A 236 -8.43 23.13 -16.43
CA GLU A 236 -9.05 23.27 -15.12
C GLU A 236 -8.34 24.29 -14.23
N LEU A 237 -8.70 25.57 -14.42
CA LEU A 237 -8.33 26.68 -13.53
C LEU A 237 -9.17 26.66 -12.24
N GLN A 238 -9.36 25.48 -11.64
CA GLN A 238 -10.33 25.25 -10.56
C GLN A 238 -9.74 24.53 -9.34
N TYR A 239 -8.46 24.72 -9.00
CA TYR A 239 -7.89 24.18 -7.76
C TYR A 239 -6.90 25.12 -7.06
N LEU A 240 -7.25 26.40 -6.95
CA LEU A 240 -6.64 27.33 -5.98
C LEU A 240 -7.30 27.28 -4.59
N LEU A 241 -8.13 26.27 -4.29
CA LEU A 241 -8.76 26.11 -2.97
C LEU A 241 -8.53 24.71 -2.38
N PRO A 242 -8.19 24.61 -1.09
CA PRO A 242 -8.01 23.36 -0.39
C PRO A 242 -9.37 22.73 -0.09
N GLY A 243 -9.56 21.48 -0.54
CA GLY A 243 -10.73 20.67 -0.21
C GLY A 243 -11.46 20.18 -1.45
N ASN A 244 -11.49 18.85 -1.61
CA ASN A 244 -12.32 18.07 -2.54
C ASN A 244 -11.67 17.71 -3.90
N SER A 245 -10.74 16.76 -3.87
CA SER A 245 -10.45 15.85 -5.00
C SER A 245 -10.33 14.41 -4.46
N ALA A 246 -11.12 13.49 -5.03
CA ALA A 246 -11.53 12.24 -4.41
C ALA A 246 -10.72 10.98 -4.78
N MET A 247 -9.46 11.07 -5.23
CA MET A 247 -8.71 9.85 -5.63
C MET A 247 -7.42 9.52 -4.87
N LEU A 248 -6.98 10.34 -3.91
CA LEU A 248 -6.00 9.94 -2.88
C LEU A 248 -6.31 10.69 -1.57
N LEU A 249 -7.56 10.59 -1.11
CA LEU A 249 -7.94 11.06 0.22
C LEU A 249 -7.27 10.15 1.26
N PHE A 250 -6.02 10.43 1.58
CA PHE A 250 -5.60 10.20 2.96
C PHE A 250 -6.20 11.32 3.79
N ASP A 251 -6.56 10.96 5.00
CA ASP A 251 -7.15 11.89 5.94
C ASP A 251 -6.02 12.73 6.55
N ASN A 252 -6.02 14.05 6.26
CA ASN A 252 -5.10 15.05 6.82
C ASN A 252 -5.22 15.19 8.35
N THR A 253 -6.12 14.44 9.00
CA THR A 253 -6.21 14.43 10.45
C THR A 253 -4.97 13.78 11.05
N VAL A 254 -4.40 14.50 12.02
CA VAL A 254 -3.32 14.04 12.88
C VAL A 254 -3.54 12.59 13.34
N PRO A 255 -2.54 11.69 13.21
CA PRO A 255 -2.62 10.34 13.74
C PRO A 255 -3.09 10.37 15.20
N SER A 256 -4.26 9.79 15.46
CA SER A 256 -4.73 9.63 16.82
C SER A 256 -3.96 8.49 17.49
N GLU A 257 -3.90 8.49 18.83
CA GLU A 257 -3.29 7.39 19.57
C GLU A 257 -3.92 6.03 19.20
N ASN A 258 -5.23 6.05 18.95
CA ASN A 258 -6.00 4.92 18.45
C ASN A 258 -5.53 4.45 17.07
N TRP A 259 -5.24 5.36 16.14
CA TRP A 259 -4.72 5.01 14.82
C TRP A 259 -3.34 4.34 14.92
N THR A 260 -2.43 4.93 15.69
CA THR A 260 -1.08 4.38 15.89
C THR A 260 -1.13 3.00 16.54
N ARG A 261 -2.02 2.82 17.53
CA ARG A 261 -2.25 1.55 18.20
C ARG A 261 -2.82 0.50 17.25
N ALA A 262 -3.84 0.85 16.47
CA ALA A 262 -4.44 -0.04 15.48
C ALA A 262 -3.42 -0.49 14.42
N LYS A 263 -2.61 0.45 13.91
CA LYS A 263 -1.59 0.15 12.90
C LYS A 263 -0.51 -0.80 13.44
N ARG A 264 -0.03 -0.58 14.66
CA ARG A 264 0.95 -1.48 15.31
C ARG A 264 0.39 -2.89 15.46
N LEU A 265 -0.83 -3.01 15.98
CA LEU A 265 -1.49 -4.30 16.18
C LEU A 265 -1.78 -5.00 14.84
N LEU A 266 -2.08 -4.26 13.78
CA LEU A 266 -2.24 -4.85 12.44
C LEU A 266 -0.92 -5.40 11.89
N VAL A 267 0.19 -4.69 12.06
CA VAL A 267 1.51 -5.19 11.63
C VAL A 267 1.86 -6.51 12.34
N GLU A 268 1.51 -6.62 13.62
CA GLU A 268 1.68 -7.85 14.38
C GLU A 268 0.71 -8.95 13.93
N ALA A 269 -0.55 -8.61 13.72
CA ALA A 269 -1.61 -9.53 13.27
C ALA A 269 -1.34 -10.15 11.90
N ARG A 270 -0.55 -9.49 11.05
CA ARG A 270 -0.11 -10.04 9.76
C ARG A 270 0.84 -11.22 9.90
N LYS A 271 1.65 -11.23 10.95
CA LYS A 271 2.75 -12.18 11.13
C LYS A 271 2.36 -13.34 12.05
N THR A 272 1.57 -13.04 13.07
CA THR A 272 1.22 -13.97 14.13
C THR A 272 -0.19 -13.76 14.63
N LYS A 273 -0.75 -14.78 15.28
CA LYS A 273 -2.03 -14.66 15.99
C LYS A 273 -1.89 -13.68 17.16
N LEU A 274 -2.79 -12.70 17.25
CA LEU A 274 -2.81 -11.74 18.34
C LEU A 274 -3.25 -12.40 19.65
N SER A 275 -2.89 -11.77 20.78
CA SER A 275 -3.50 -12.09 22.07
C SER A 275 -4.99 -11.70 22.04
N LYS A 276 -5.82 -12.35 22.87
CA LYS A 276 -7.26 -12.01 22.92
C LYS A 276 -7.51 -10.54 23.31
N GLU A 277 -6.66 -9.98 24.17
CA GLU A 277 -6.75 -8.59 24.62
C GLU A 277 -6.39 -7.62 23.49
N ASP A 278 -5.33 -7.93 22.74
CA ASP A 278 -4.91 -7.13 21.58
C ASP A 278 -5.90 -7.23 20.42
N GLU A 279 -6.46 -8.42 20.18
CA GLU A 279 -7.52 -8.63 19.21
C GLU A 279 -8.77 -7.80 19.55
N GLN A 280 -9.23 -7.85 20.80
CA GLN A 280 -10.37 -7.04 21.25
C GLN A 280 -10.09 -5.53 21.18
N THR A 281 -8.87 -5.14 21.55
CA THR A 281 -8.41 -3.75 21.44
C THR A 281 -8.48 -3.29 19.99
N LEU A 282 -7.91 -4.07 19.06
CA LEU A 282 -7.90 -3.74 17.65
C LEU A 282 -9.34 -3.65 17.11
N LEU A 283 -10.17 -4.64 17.39
CA LEU A 283 -11.58 -4.67 16.97
C LEU A 283 -12.39 -3.49 17.52
N GLY A 284 -12.17 -3.09 18.78
CA GLY A 284 -12.86 -1.97 19.41
C GLY A 284 -12.43 -0.61 18.88
N VAL A 285 -11.22 -0.52 18.34
CA VAL A 285 -10.68 0.71 17.76
C VAL A 285 -11.11 0.83 16.29
N LEU A 286 -11.10 -0.25 15.50
CA LEU A 286 -11.44 -0.26 14.07
C LEU A 286 -12.86 0.28 13.78
N ASN A 287 -12.96 1.28 12.90
CA ASN A 287 -14.20 1.78 12.30
C ASN A 287 -13.99 2.02 10.80
N GLU A 288 -15.05 2.32 10.03
CA GLU A 288 -14.98 2.52 8.57
C GLU A 288 -13.94 3.58 8.17
N SER A 289 -13.96 4.73 8.85
CA SER A 289 -12.99 5.81 8.63
C SER A 289 -11.55 5.31 8.86
N MET A 290 -11.29 4.60 9.95
CA MET A 290 -9.96 4.09 10.25
C MET A 290 -9.50 2.99 9.31
N VAL A 291 -10.40 2.07 8.93
CA VAL A 291 -10.10 1.03 7.93
C VAL A 291 -9.73 1.66 6.59
N SER A 292 -10.43 2.71 6.16
CA SER A 292 -10.07 3.45 4.96
C SER A 292 -8.68 4.09 5.05
N ARG A 293 -8.30 4.60 6.23
CA ARG A 293 -7.00 5.21 6.51
C ARG A 293 -5.84 4.23 6.65
N LEU A 294 -6.11 2.99 7.03
CA LEU A 294 -5.08 1.98 7.27
C LEU A 294 -4.54 1.35 5.97
N GLY A 295 -5.17 1.64 4.82
CA GLY A 295 -4.68 1.19 3.52
C GLY A 295 -4.85 -0.32 3.30
N VAL A 296 -6.04 -0.86 3.58
CA VAL A 296 -6.32 -2.30 3.46
C VAL A 296 -6.20 -2.78 2.00
N SER A 297 -5.32 -3.75 1.77
CA SER A 297 -5.10 -4.43 0.49
C SER A 297 -5.61 -5.88 0.53
N PRO A 298 -5.82 -6.53 -0.64
CA PRO A 298 -6.13 -7.95 -0.69
C PRO A 298 -5.05 -8.83 -0.03
N GLN A 299 -3.77 -8.47 -0.20
CA GLN A 299 -2.63 -9.17 0.40
C GLN A 299 -2.67 -9.09 1.93
N LEU A 300 -2.86 -7.88 2.48
CA LEU A 300 -3.03 -7.67 3.91
C LEU A 300 -4.15 -8.55 4.48
N LEU A 301 -5.31 -8.57 3.81
CA LEU A 301 -6.43 -9.39 4.23
C LEU A 301 -6.11 -10.88 4.17
N SER A 302 -5.32 -11.33 3.20
CA SER A 302 -4.88 -12.73 3.12
C SER A 302 -3.99 -13.11 4.30
N GLU A 303 -3.01 -12.27 4.63
CA GLU A 303 -2.12 -12.50 5.76
C GLU A 303 -2.90 -12.48 7.09
N LEU A 304 -3.80 -11.51 7.26
CA LEU A 304 -4.69 -11.46 8.41
C LEU A 304 -5.61 -12.69 8.44
N GLY A 305 -6.15 -13.13 7.31
CA GLY A 305 -6.99 -14.32 7.24
C GLY A 305 -6.24 -15.61 7.61
N ALA A 306 -4.93 -15.66 7.42
CA ALA A 306 -4.12 -16.82 7.80
C ALA A 306 -3.92 -16.95 9.32
N HIS A 307 -3.85 -15.83 10.05
CA HIS A 307 -3.49 -15.82 11.48
C HIS A 307 -4.61 -15.33 12.41
N ASN A 308 -5.43 -14.38 11.94
CA ASN A 308 -6.44 -13.62 12.69
C ASN A 308 -7.74 -13.45 11.87
N PRO A 309 -8.50 -14.53 11.60
CA PRO A 309 -9.69 -14.50 10.75
C PRO A 309 -10.80 -13.55 11.23
N GLU A 310 -10.95 -13.36 12.54
CA GLU A 310 -11.91 -12.42 13.15
C GLU A 310 -11.61 -10.95 12.80
N VAL A 311 -10.34 -10.58 12.88
CA VAL A 311 -9.87 -9.25 12.48
C VAL A 311 -10.09 -9.04 10.99
N CYS A 312 -9.78 -10.05 10.17
CA CYS A 312 -10.02 -10.01 8.73
C CYS A 312 -11.51 -9.79 8.41
N ALA A 313 -12.42 -10.55 9.04
CA ALA A 313 -13.86 -10.41 8.85
C ALA A 313 -14.36 -9.01 9.26
N SER A 314 -13.90 -8.53 10.42
CA SER A 314 -14.26 -7.20 10.94
C SER A 314 -13.83 -6.06 10.01
N ILE A 315 -12.67 -6.20 9.35
CA ILE A 315 -12.19 -5.24 8.35
C ILE A 315 -13.04 -5.33 7.08
N LEU A 316 -13.38 -6.54 6.61
CA LEU A 316 -14.24 -6.73 5.43
C LEU A 316 -15.62 -6.08 5.58
N LEU A 317 -16.17 -6.08 6.79
CA LEU A 317 -17.43 -5.38 7.10
C LEU A 317 -17.32 -3.84 7.05
N LYS A 318 -16.10 -3.30 7.12
CA LYS A 318 -15.83 -1.87 7.25
C LYS A 318 -15.18 -1.26 6.00
N VAL A 319 -14.85 -2.08 4.99
CA VAL A 319 -14.42 -1.59 3.68
C VAL A 319 -15.63 -1.18 2.84
N PRO A 320 -15.47 -0.28 1.85
CA PRO A 320 -16.56 0.07 0.96
C PRO A 320 -17.17 -1.16 0.28
N SER A 321 -18.51 -1.23 0.25
CA SER A 321 -19.28 -2.39 -0.23
C SER A 321 -18.89 -2.84 -1.65
N HIS A 322 -18.57 -1.90 -2.54
CA HIS A 322 -18.12 -2.19 -3.91
C HIS A 322 -16.76 -2.90 -3.99
N SER A 323 -15.92 -2.77 -2.96
CA SER A 323 -14.60 -3.42 -2.88
C SER A 323 -14.64 -4.75 -2.10
N ALA A 324 -15.58 -4.88 -1.15
CA ALA A 324 -15.69 -6.04 -0.26
C ALA A 324 -15.81 -7.37 -1.03
N GLY A 325 -16.70 -7.45 -2.02
CA GLY A 325 -16.90 -8.67 -2.83
C GLY A 325 -15.64 -9.11 -3.58
N ALA A 326 -14.87 -8.16 -4.10
CA ALA A 326 -13.60 -8.43 -4.80
C ALA A 326 -12.51 -8.92 -3.82
N PHE A 327 -12.45 -8.37 -2.61
CA PHE A 327 -11.53 -8.85 -1.58
C PHE A 327 -11.87 -10.26 -1.12
N VAL A 328 -13.16 -10.57 -0.91
CA VAL A 328 -13.58 -11.94 -0.58
C VAL A 328 -13.24 -12.92 -1.72
N GLN A 329 -13.43 -12.52 -2.98
CA GLN A 329 -12.99 -13.33 -4.14
C GLN A 329 -11.49 -13.62 -4.11
N PHE A 330 -10.67 -12.61 -3.77
CA PHE A 330 -9.23 -12.78 -3.64
C PHE A 330 -8.88 -13.76 -2.53
N LEU A 331 -9.50 -13.62 -1.34
CA LEU A 331 -9.28 -14.51 -0.20
C LEU A 331 -9.66 -15.96 -0.52
N LEU A 332 -10.79 -16.19 -1.21
CA LEU A 332 -11.21 -17.52 -1.62
C LEU A 332 -10.20 -18.22 -2.54
N LYS A 333 -9.44 -17.44 -3.31
CA LYS A 333 -8.35 -17.95 -4.16
C LYS A 333 -7.01 -18.04 -3.43
N ALA A 334 -6.88 -17.40 -2.28
CA ALA A 334 -5.71 -17.49 -1.44
C ALA A 334 -5.67 -18.86 -0.72
N SER A 335 -4.47 -19.38 -0.49
CA SER A 335 -4.24 -20.68 0.16
C SER A 335 -4.41 -20.60 1.69
N LEU A 336 -5.59 -20.17 2.15
CA LEU A 336 -5.92 -20.06 3.57
C LEU A 336 -6.38 -21.39 4.16
N PRO A 337 -6.17 -21.63 5.48
CA PRO A 337 -6.78 -22.75 6.17
C PRO A 337 -8.31 -22.71 6.06
N ASP A 338 -8.94 -23.86 5.80
CA ASP A 338 -10.37 -23.95 5.53
C ASP A 338 -11.21 -23.41 6.70
N ASP A 339 -10.84 -23.71 7.96
CA ASP A 339 -11.54 -23.23 9.15
C ASP A 339 -11.47 -21.69 9.28
N ASN A 340 -10.34 -21.09 8.91
CA ASN A 340 -10.19 -19.63 8.92
C ASN A 340 -11.06 -18.99 7.83
N MET A 341 -11.07 -19.58 6.63
CA MET A 341 -11.94 -19.11 5.54
C MET A 341 -13.42 -19.17 5.94
N GLN A 342 -13.84 -20.29 6.53
CA GLN A 342 -15.21 -20.47 7.01
C GLN A 342 -15.58 -19.41 8.06
N THR A 343 -14.68 -19.14 9.01
CA THR A 343 -14.87 -18.09 10.02
C THR A 343 -15.05 -16.71 9.37
N ILE A 344 -14.18 -16.37 8.41
CA ILE A 344 -14.24 -15.09 7.68
C ILE A 344 -15.59 -14.93 6.96
N LEU A 345 -16.02 -15.95 6.21
CA LEU A 345 -17.29 -15.90 5.46
C LEU A 345 -18.50 -15.76 6.38
N LEU A 346 -18.52 -16.47 7.51
CA LEU A 346 -19.63 -16.39 8.46
C LEU A 346 -19.73 -15.00 9.10
N HIS A 347 -18.60 -14.45 9.52
CA HIS A 347 -18.55 -13.19 10.27
C HIS A 347 -18.60 -11.96 9.36
N ALA A 348 -18.24 -12.10 8.07
CA ALA A 348 -18.40 -11.06 7.05
C ALA A 348 -19.62 -11.30 6.15
N SER A 349 -20.63 -12.03 6.61
CA SER A 349 -21.71 -12.51 5.76
C SER A 349 -22.58 -11.40 5.12
N SER A 350 -22.70 -10.24 5.76
CA SER A 350 -23.48 -9.11 5.23
C SER A 350 -22.86 -8.45 3.97
N VAL A 351 -21.57 -8.69 3.69
CA VAL A 351 -20.88 -8.14 2.50
C VAL A 351 -20.63 -9.19 1.41
N LEU A 352 -21.08 -10.43 1.63
CA LEU A 352 -20.92 -11.51 0.65
C LEU A 352 -21.84 -11.30 -0.55
N GLN A 353 -21.30 -11.59 -1.72
CA GLN A 353 -22.07 -11.66 -2.96
C GLN A 353 -22.26 -13.12 -3.38
N GLN A 354 -23.26 -13.38 -4.21
CA GLN A 354 -23.57 -14.74 -4.64
C GLN A 354 -22.39 -15.43 -5.37
N ILE A 355 -21.56 -14.65 -6.08
CA ILE A 355 -20.34 -15.16 -6.70
C ILE A 355 -19.32 -15.69 -5.67
N ASN A 356 -19.27 -15.12 -4.47
CA ASN A 356 -18.42 -15.59 -3.37
C ASN A 356 -18.89 -16.96 -2.87
N ILE A 357 -20.19 -17.12 -2.62
CA ILE A 357 -20.78 -18.38 -2.16
C ILE A 357 -20.55 -19.50 -3.18
N ARG A 358 -20.86 -19.22 -4.46
CA ARG A 358 -20.63 -20.17 -5.55
C ARG A 358 -19.17 -20.63 -5.63
N THR A 359 -18.24 -19.69 -5.50
CA THR A 359 -16.80 -19.97 -5.57
C THR A 359 -16.34 -20.81 -4.37
N PHE A 360 -16.76 -20.44 -3.15
CA PHE A 360 -16.47 -21.20 -1.94
C PHE A 360 -16.95 -22.65 -2.03
N VAL A 361 -18.23 -22.84 -2.39
CA VAL A 361 -18.82 -24.17 -2.51
C VAL A 361 -18.08 -25.01 -3.56
N SER A 362 -17.76 -24.42 -4.73
CA SER A 362 -17.04 -25.12 -5.79
C SER A 362 -15.64 -25.59 -5.34
N ILE A 363 -14.90 -24.73 -4.61
CA ILE A 363 -13.58 -25.06 -4.07
C ILE A 363 -13.67 -26.20 -3.05
N MET A 364 -14.64 -26.14 -2.13
CA MET A 364 -14.84 -27.17 -1.11
C MET A 364 -15.28 -28.50 -1.72
N LEU A 365 -16.18 -28.49 -2.71
CA LEU A 365 -16.58 -29.68 -3.46
C LEU A 365 -15.38 -30.37 -4.10
N HIS A 366 -14.50 -29.63 -4.77
CA HIS A 366 -13.29 -30.17 -5.38
C HIS A 366 -12.36 -30.78 -4.31
N LYS A 367 -12.06 -30.03 -3.24
CA LYS A 367 -11.18 -30.50 -2.15
C LYS A 367 -11.70 -31.77 -1.45
N LEU A 368 -13.01 -31.87 -1.25
CA LEU A 368 -13.63 -33.01 -0.56
C LEU A 368 -13.77 -34.24 -1.46
N LYS A 369 -13.93 -34.07 -2.78
CA LYS A 369 -13.93 -35.18 -3.74
C LYS A 369 -12.54 -35.83 -3.88
N ASP A 370 -11.47 -35.04 -3.74
CA ASP A 370 -10.09 -35.53 -3.89
C ASP A 370 -9.54 -36.27 -2.65
N ARG A 371 -10.19 -36.15 -1.47
CA ARG A 371 -9.69 -36.70 -0.19
C ARG A 371 -10.46 -37.95 0.24
N SER A 372 -9.90 -39.13 0.00
CA SER A 372 -10.49 -40.44 0.36
C SER A 372 -10.10 -40.99 1.75
N SER A 373 -9.97 -40.14 2.79
CA SER A 373 -9.51 -40.55 4.13
C SER A 373 -10.38 -40.00 5.29
N ALA A 374 -10.16 -40.46 6.51
CA ALA A 374 -10.89 -40.05 7.72
C ALA A 374 -10.83 -38.52 8.00
N ALA A 375 -9.76 -37.84 7.56
CA ALA A 375 -9.66 -36.37 7.63
C ALA A 375 -10.70 -35.65 6.74
N SER A 376 -11.32 -36.37 5.79
CA SER A 376 -12.44 -35.83 4.99
C SER A 376 -13.75 -35.76 5.77
N ALA A 377 -13.94 -36.56 6.83
CA ALA A 377 -15.21 -36.62 7.55
C ALA A 377 -15.43 -35.37 8.43
N ASP A 378 -14.39 -34.96 9.18
CA ASP A 378 -14.46 -33.73 9.98
C ASP A 378 -14.52 -32.48 9.08
N ALA A 379 -13.76 -32.47 7.98
CA ALA A 379 -13.81 -31.39 6.99
C ALA A 379 -15.20 -31.29 6.32
N LEU A 380 -15.83 -32.43 6.01
CA LEU A 380 -17.20 -32.49 5.47
C LEU A 380 -18.23 -32.01 6.50
N LYS A 381 -18.05 -32.37 7.77
CA LYS A 381 -18.91 -31.91 8.86
C LYS A 381 -18.82 -30.40 9.05
N ASN A 382 -17.60 -29.84 9.09
CA ASN A 382 -17.37 -28.40 9.19
C ASN A 382 -17.96 -27.68 7.99
N PHE A 383 -17.73 -28.18 6.77
CA PHE A 383 -18.31 -27.62 5.56
C PHE A 383 -19.85 -27.61 5.60
N ALA A 384 -20.49 -28.71 6.00
CA ALA A 384 -21.95 -28.80 6.14
C ALA A 384 -22.49 -27.81 7.19
N LEU A 385 -21.78 -27.67 8.32
CA LEU A 385 -22.09 -26.71 9.38
C LEU A 385 -22.03 -25.27 8.88
N THR A 386 -20.94 -24.88 8.21
CA THR A 386 -20.77 -23.55 7.66
C THR A 386 -21.82 -23.25 6.59
N LEU A 387 -22.09 -24.21 5.69
CA LEU A 387 -23.09 -24.03 4.63
C LEU A 387 -24.48 -23.81 5.23
N GLN A 388 -24.85 -24.57 6.28
CA GLN A 388 -26.11 -24.39 6.99
C GLN A 388 -26.19 -23.02 7.67
N GLN A 389 -25.10 -22.55 8.28
CA GLN A 389 -25.08 -21.23 8.91
C GLN A 389 -25.16 -20.10 7.88
N LEU A 390 -24.51 -20.23 6.72
CA LEU A 390 -24.60 -19.25 5.64
C LEU A 390 -26.01 -19.20 5.05
N VAL A 391 -26.56 -20.34 4.64
CA VAL A 391 -27.84 -20.42 3.91
C VAL A 391 -29.04 -20.28 4.85
N GLY A 392 -28.96 -20.76 6.09
CA GLY A 392 -30.07 -20.69 7.03
C GLY A 392 -30.09 -19.43 7.90
N ARG A 393 -28.93 -18.99 8.40
CA ARG A 393 -28.85 -17.84 9.32
C ARG A 393 -28.47 -16.57 8.59
N ALA A 394 -27.37 -16.56 7.84
CA ALA A 394 -26.88 -15.35 7.21
C ALA A 394 -27.75 -14.90 6.02
N ALA A 395 -28.38 -15.82 5.29
CA ALA A 395 -29.28 -15.48 4.19
C ALA A 395 -30.51 -14.65 4.62
N LYS A 396 -30.88 -14.69 5.91
CA LYS A 396 -31.93 -13.83 6.47
C LYS A 396 -31.54 -12.36 6.46
N GLU A 397 -30.25 -12.08 6.64
CA GLU A 397 -29.68 -10.73 6.67
C GLU A 397 -29.19 -10.30 5.28
N ASN A 398 -28.71 -11.25 4.46
CA ASN A 398 -28.22 -11.02 3.11
C ASN A 398 -28.86 -11.96 2.09
N LYS A 399 -29.81 -11.45 1.30
CA LYS A 399 -30.57 -12.22 0.29
C LYS A 399 -29.72 -12.72 -0.87
N GLU A 400 -28.49 -12.24 -1.03
CA GLU A 400 -27.58 -12.73 -2.06
C GLU A 400 -26.95 -14.09 -1.69
N ILE A 401 -27.16 -14.60 -0.47
CA ILE A 401 -26.64 -15.90 -0.04
C ILE A 401 -27.66 -17.00 -0.31
N PHE A 402 -27.40 -17.82 -1.33
CA PHE A 402 -28.20 -19.03 -1.60
C PHE A 402 -27.38 -20.10 -2.33
N ILE A 403 -27.87 -21.33 -2.36
CA ILE A 403 -27.22 -22.42 -3.13
C ILE A 403 -27.69 -22.34 -4.58
N ALA A 404 -26.77 -22.04 -5.51
CA ALA A 404 -27.09 -22.02 -6.93
C ALA A 404 -27.50 -23.41 -7.44
N ASP A 405 -28.55 -23.48 -8.27
CA ASP A 405 -29.12 -24.72 -8.79
C ASP A 405 -28.08 -25.66 -9.42
N GLY A 406 -27.12 -25.10 -10.14
CA GLY A 406 -26.05 -25.87 -10.78
C GLY A 406 -25.14 -26.64 -9.81
N LEU A 407 -25.10 -26.27 -8.52
CA LEU A 407 -24.28 -26.92 -7.49
C LEU A 407 -25.08 -27.92 -6.63
N GLN A 408 -26.41 -27.92 -6.70
CA GLN A 408 -27.25 -28.76 -5.84
C GLN A 408 -27.01 -30.26 -6.08
N SER A 409 -26.93 -30.68 -7.36
CA SER A 409 -26.72 -32.09 -7.71
C SER A 409 -25.38 -32.65 -7.21
N GLU A 410 -24.34 -31.82 -7.19
CA GLU A 410 -23.02 -32.22 -6.70
C GLU A 410 -22.98 -32.29 -5.16
N LEU A 411 -23.67 -31.38 -4.48
CA LEU A 411 -23.84 -31.41 -3.03
C LEU A 411 -24.70 -32.60 -2.58
N ASP A 412 -25.76 -32.91 -3.32
CA ASP A 412 -26.59 -34.11 -3.11
C ASP A 412 -25.72 -35.37 -3.15
N GLN A 413 -24.90 -35.53 -4.19
CA GLN A 413 -24.00 -36.69 -4.30
C GLN A 413 -23.02 -36.76 -3.13
N LEU A 414 -22.42 -35.63 -2.75
CA LEU A 414 -21.44 -35.57 -1.65
C LEU A 414 -22.06 -35.93 -0.29
N PHE A 415 -23.21 -35.34 0.05
CA PHE A 415 -23.85 -35.56 1.35
C PHE A 415 -24.63 -36.88 1.44
N GLN A 416 -25.06 -37.46 0.32
CA GLN A 416 -25.67 -38.80 0.33
C GLN A 416 -24.62 -39.92 0.44
N ALA A 417 -23.41 -39.70 -0.07
CA ALA A 417 -22.31 -40.66 -0.02
C ALA A 417 -21.71 -40.87 1.38
N THR A 418 -21.96 -39.97 2.34
CA THR A 418 -21.46 -40.12 3.73
C THR A 418 -22.32 -41.08 4.56
N ASN A 419 -21.70 -41.77 5.52
CA ASN A 419 -22.39 -42.62 6.50
C ASN A 419 -22.92 -41.83 7.71
N GLN A 420 -22.68 -40.52 7.79
CA GLN A 420 -23.08 -39.71 8.93
C GLN A 420 -24.50 -39.15 8.76
N GLN A 421 -25.42 -39.64 9.60
CA GLN A 421 -26.84 -39.28 9.54
C GLN A 421 -27.11 -37.81 9.90
N GLU A 422 -26.27 -37.20 10.75
CA GLU A 422 -26.33 -35.76 11.08
C GLU A 422 -26.09 -34.85 9.86
N ILE A 423 -25.24 -35.26 8.92
CA ILE A 423 -24.93 -34.46 7.72
C ILE A 423 -26.09 -34.56 6.73
N LYS A 424 -26.66 -35.76 6.58
CA LYS A 424 -27.83 -36.01 5.72
C LYS A 424 -29.05 -35.21 6.16
N SER A 425 -29.36 -35.20 7.46
CA SER A 425 -30.50 -34.45 7.97
C SER A 425 -30.36 -32.94 7.77
N ARG A 426 -29.15 -32.38 7.99
CA ARG A 426 -28.86 -30.95 7.74
C ARG A 426 -29.00 -30.58 6.27
N TRP A 427 -28.54 -31.44 5.37
CA TRP A 427 -28.68 -31.22 3.94
C TRP A 427 -30.15 -31.22 3.50
N GLU A 428 -30.95 -32.18 3.99
CA GLU A 428 -32.38 -32.18 3.72
C GLU A 428 -33.10 -30.93 4.25
N GLU A 429 -32.69 -30.41 5.40
CA GLU A 429 -33.24 -29.19 5.98
C GLU A 429 -32.91 -27.97 5.09
N MET A 430 -31.66 -27.85 4.63
CA MET A 430 -31.24 -26.77 3.72
C MET A 430 -31.95 -26.83 2.37
N ARG A 431 -32.21 -28.03 1.82
CA ARG A 431 -32.87 -28.20 0.52
C ARG A 431 -34.36 -27.81 0.53
N ARG A 432 -34.98 -27.72 1.71
CA ARG A 432 -36.40 -27.37 1.87
C ARG A 432 -36.62 -25.86 2.06
N GLN A 433 -35.54 -25.09 2.26
CA GLN A 433 -35.54 -23.63 2.31
C GLN A 433 -35.26 -23.08 0.91
#